data_AF-A0A257NJV2-F1
#
_entry.id   AF-A0A257NJV2-F1
#
_cell.length_a   1.000
_cell.length_b   1.000
_cell.length_c   1.000
_cell.angle_alpha   90.00
_cell.angle_beta   90.00
_cell.angle_gamma   90.00
#
_symmetry.space_group_name_H-M   'P 1'
#
loop_
_entity.id
_entity.type
_entity.pdbx_description
1 polymer ?
#
loop_
_entity_poly.entity_id
_entity_poly.type
_entity_poly.pdbx_seq_one_letter_code
_entity_poly.pdbx_strand_id
1 'polypeptide(L)'
;MYSGVNQLRQACGVLGDDPRLAAAAQRHANDMLRNGVNGHIGSDGSSPQARISDAGYRSRYSGEIVYWGTGSAASTSTALDMWM
;
A
#
# COMPACT_ATOMS: atom_id res chain seq x y z
N MET A 1 -11.33 3.45 -2.94
CA MET A 1 -9.98 4.01 -2.71
C MET A 1 -9.52 4.82 -3.91
N TYR A 2 -9.34 4.20 -5.08
CA TYR A 2 -8.79 4.88 -6.28
C TYR A 2 -9.64 6.04 -6.80
N SER A 3 -10.98 5.97 -6.70
CA SER A 3 -11.85 7.10 -7.04
C SER A 3 -11.55 8.36 -6.22
N GLY A 4 -11.35 8.22 -4.90
CA GLY A 4 -10.99 9.34 -4.02
C GLY A 4 -9.59 9.89 -4.31
N VAL A 5 -8.60 9.01 -4.46
CA VAL A 5 -7.23 9.41 -4.81
C VAL A 5 -7.18 10.11 -6.17
N ASN A 6 -7.88 9.60 -7.18
CA ASN A 6 -7.97 10.23 -8.50
C ASN A 6 -8.72 11.56 -8.47
N GLN A 7 -9.72 11.70 -7.61
CA GLN A 7 -10.44 12.97 -7.41
C GLN A 7 -9.54 14.05 -6.79
N LEU A 8 -8.59 13.68 -5.92
CA LEU A 8 -7.57 14.61 -5.40
C LEU A 8 -6.47 14.92 -6.43
N ARG A 9 -6.22 13.98 -7.36
CA ARG A 9 -5.13 14.05 -8.35
C ARG A 9 -5.58 14.50 -9.74
N GLN A 10 -6.63 15.33 -9.85
CA GLN A 10 -7.17 15.74 -11.16
C GLN A 10 -6.12 16.33 -12.12
N ALA A 11 -5.09 17.02 -11.60
CA ALA A 11 -3.99 17.59 -12.39
C ALA A 11 -2.87 16.60 -12.74
N CYS A 12 -2.84 15.39 -12.17
CA CYS A 12 -1.72 14.45 -12.23
C CYS A 12 -2.03 13.17 -13.04
N GLY A 13 -3.15 13.14 -13.77
CA GLY A 13 -3.63 11.97 -14.50
C GLY A 13 -4.24 10.88 -13.59
N VAL A 14 -5.09 10.05 -14.19
CA VAL A 14 -5.82 8.98 -13.49
C VAL A 14 -4.88 7.79 -13.22
N LEU A 15 -4.86 7.32 -11.97
CA LEU A 15 -4.30 6.04 -11.60
C LEU A 15 -5.24 4.90 -11.99
N GLY A 16 -4.67 3.85 -12.57
CA GLY A 16 -5.34 2.57 -12.78
C GLY A 16 -4.95 1.53 -11.74
N ASP A 17 -5.85 0.57 -11.53
CA ASP A 17 -5.61 -0.63 -10.76
C ASP A 17 -4.69 -1.61 -11.51
N ASP A 18 -3.77 -2.25 -10.81
CA ASP A 18 -3.01 -3.40 -11.33
C ASP A 18 -3.04 -4.54 -10.29
N PRO A 19 -3.50 -5.75 -10.66
CA PRO A 19 -3.64 -6.85 -9.71
C PRO A 19 -2.31 -7.29 -9.09
N ARG A 20 -1.17 -7.05 -9.76
CA ARG A 20 0.16 -7.37 -9.23
C ARG A 20 0.54 -6.43 -8.08
N LEU A 21 0.22 -5.14 -8.22
CA LEU A 21 0.43 -4.16 -7.15
C LEU A 21 -0.49 -4.45 -5.96
N ALA A 22 -1.73 -4.84 -6.21
CA ALA A 22 -2.65 -5.26 -5.16
C ALA A 22 -2.12 -6.50 -4.40
N ALA A 23 -1.58 -7.48 -5.12
CA ALA A 23 -0.97 -8.66 -4.51
C ALA A 23 0.25 -8.32 -3.64
N ALA A 24 1.14 -7.44 -4.12
CA ALA A 24 2.30 -6.98 -3.34
C ALA A 24 1.87 -6.23 -2.06
N ALA A 25 0.87 -5.34 -2.16
CA ALA A 25 0.34 -4.60 -1.02
C ALA A 25 -0.33 -5.54 0.00
N GLN A 26 -1.15 -6.49 -0.46
CA GLN A 26 -1.82 -7.46 0.42
C GLN A 26 -0.82 -8.37 1.14
N ARG A 27 0.25 -8.80 0.46
CA ARG A 27 1.34 -9.57 1.07
C ARG A 27 1.95 -8.79 2.24
N HIS A 28 2.24 -7.50 2.06
CA HIS A 28 2.82 -6.65 3.11
C HIS A 28 1.85 -6.40 4.26
N ALA A 29 0.58 -6.10 3.98
CA ALA A 29 -0.42 -5.89 5.03
C ALA A 29 -0.60 -7.15 5.90
N ASN A 30 -0.56 -8.34 5.30
CA ASN A 30 -0.59 -9.61 6.03
C ASN A 30 0.67 -9.82 6.89
N ASP A 31 1.84 -9.45 6.37
CA ASP A 31 3.10 -9.53 7.09
C ASP A 31 3.11 -8.59 8.32
N MET A 32 2.67 -7.34 8.13
CA MET A 32 2.48 -6.38 9.21
C MET A 32 1.59 -6.97 10.31
N LEU A 33 0.43 -7.55 9.93
CA LEU A 33 -0.51 -8.12 10.89
C LEU A 33 0.07 -9.31 11.66
N ARG A 34 0.80 -10.20 10.98
CA ARG A 34 1.30 -11.45 11.56
C ARG A 34 2.54 -11.25 12.42
N ASN A 35 3.44 -10.38 11.97
CA ASN A 35 4.78 -10.24 12.52
C ASN A 35 5.00 -8.92 13.27
N GLY A 36 4.01 -8.03 13.29
CA GLY A 36 4.06 -6.78 14.05
C GLY A 36 4.99 -5.71 13.46
N VAL A 37 5.40 -5.85 12.20
CA VAL A 37 6.10 -4.78 11.48
C VAL A 37 5.11 -3.68 11.10
N ASN A 38 5.48 -2.42 11.26
CA ASN A 38 4.57 -1.27 11.10
C ASN A 38 5.10 -0.19 10.15
N GLY A 39 6.07 -0.54 9.31
CA GLY A 39 6.70 0.36 8.33
C GLY A 39 6.80 -0.27 6.95
N HIS A 40 7.69 0.27 6.12
CA HIS A 40 7.85 -0.15 4.72
C HIS A 40 8.65 -1.45 4.54
N ILE A 41 9.48 -1.80 5.52
CA ILE A 41 10.33 -2.98 5.46
C ILE A 41 9.58 -4.16 6.05
N GLY A 42 9.49 -5.24 5.28
CA GLY A 42 8.86 -6.49 5.72
C GLY A 42 9.69 -7.20 6.78
N SER A 43 9.07 -8.13 7.49
CA SER A 43 9.75 -8.97 8.49
C SER A 43 10.87 -9.84 7.88
N ASP A 44 10.76 -10.13 6.59
CA ASP A 44 11.76 -10.82 5.76
C ASP A 44 12.86 -9.89 5.20
N GLY A 45 12.85 -8.61 5.56
CA GLY A 45 13.77 -7.59 5.06
C GLY A 45 13.40 -7.05 3.67
N SER A 46 12.28 -7.47 3.07
CA SER A 46 11.85 -6.98 1.77
C SER A 46 11.52 -5.49 1.78
N SER A 47 11.94 -4.78 0.73
CA SER A 47 11.50 -3.41 0.45
C SER A 47 10.21 -3.42 -0.38
N PRO A 48 9.47 -2.29 -0.49
CA PRO A 48 8.29 -2.21 -1.34
C PRO A 48 8.59 -2.57 -2.80
N GLN A 49 9.69 -2.07 -3.35
CA GLN A 49 10.13 -2.37 -4.71
C GLN A 49 10.44 -3.85 -4.91
N ALA A 50 11.03 -4.53 -3.91
CA ALA A 50 11.28 -5.97 -3.97
C ALA A 50 9.96 -6.74 -4.07
N ARG A 51 8.98 -6.43 -3.21
CA ARG A 51 7.65 -7.08 -3.24
C ARG A 51 6.90 -6.83 -4.56
N ILE A 52 6.99 -5.62 -5.09
CA ILE A 52 6.41 -5.25 -6.39
C ILE A 52 7.05 -6.07 -7.52
N SER A 53 8.38 -6.23 -7.49
CA SER A 53 9.11 -7.04 -8.46
C SER A 53 8.76 -8.53 -8.36
N ASP A 54 8.63 -9.07 -7.15
CA ASP A 54 8.25 -10.46 -6.90
C ASP A 54 6.83 -10.77 -7.39
N ALA A 55 5.93 -9.79 -7.32
CA ALA A 55 4.59 -9.87 -7.91
C ALA A 55 4.59 -9.76 -9.45
N GLY A 56 5.77 -9.58 -10.08
CA GLY A 56 5.93 -9.51 -11.53
C GLY A 56 5.60 -8.14 -12.13
N TYR A 57 5.53 -7.07 -11.32
CA TYR A 57 5.36 -5.71 -11.81
C TYR A 57 6.73 -5.03 -11.95
N ARG A 58 7.00 -4.46 -13.14
CA ARG A 58 8.28 -3.81 -13.44
C ARG A 58 8.10 -2.30 -13.46
N SER A 59 8.83 -1.60 -12.60
CA SER A 59 8.91 -0.14 -12.58
C SER A 59 10.30 0.32 -12.18
N ARG A 60 10.67 1.51 -12.63
CA ARG A 60 11.88 2.22 -12.19
C ARG A 60 11.66 2.99 -10.88
N TYR A 61 10.41 3.31 -10.57
CA TYR A 61 10.02 4.06 -9.38
C TYR A 61 8.79 3.43 -8.74
N SER A 62 8.77 3.36 -7.42
CA SER A 62 7.63 2.92 -6.63
C SER A 62 7.47 3.83 -5.43
N GLY A 63 6.22 4.08 -5.03
CA GLY A 63 5.87 4.67 -3.74
C GLY A 63 5.00 3.69 -2.96
N GLU A 64 5.13 3.68 -1.65
CA GLU A 64 4.27 2.93 -0.75
C GLU A 64 3.77 3.85 0.35
N ILE A 65 2.49 3.73 0.68
CA ILE A 65 1.90 4.34 1.86
C ILE A 65 1.34 3.19 2.70
N VAL A 66 1.63 3.18 4.00
CA VAL A 66 1.19 2.13 4.92
C VAL A 66 0.44 2.75 6.09
N TYR A 67 -0.54 2.01 6.60
CA TYR A 67 -1.31 2.40 7.77
C TYR A 67 -1.35 1.21 8.74
N TRP A 68 -1.19 1.50 10.02
CA TRP A 68 -1.33 0.53 11.10
C TRP A 68 -2.27 1.10 12.15
N GLY A 69 -3.25 0.30 12.55
CA GLY A 69 -4.24 0.69 13.54
C GLY A 69 -4.74 -0.51 14.32
N THR A 70 -5.26 -0.26 15.52
CA THR A 70 -5.88 -1.28 16.38
C THR A 70 -7.22 -0.78 16.89
N GLY A 71 -8.08 -1.69 17.36
CA GLY A 71 -9.42 -1.32 17.84
C GLY A 71 -10.22 -0.55 16.80
N SER A 72 -10.89 0.54 17.20
CA SER A 72 -11.68 1.39 16.30
C SER A 72 -10.86 2.09 15.22
N ALA A 73 -9.54 2.25 15.41
CA ALA A 73 -8.66 2.84 14.40
C ALA A 73 -8.32 1.84 13.27
N ALA A 74 -8.55 0.53 13.45
CA ALA A 74 -8.33 -0.48 12.41
C ALA A 74 -9.43 -0.48 11.34
N SER A 75 -9.70 0.69 10.74
CA SER A 75 -10.73 0.88 9.72
C SER A 75 -10.14 1.50 8.46
N THR A 76 -10.69 1.14 7.31
CA THR A 76 -10.28 1.72 6.03
C THR A 76 -10.61 3.20 5.91
N SER A 77 -11.69 3.67 6.56
CA SER A 77 -12.03 5.10 6.57
C SER A 77 -11.02 5.92 7.36
N THR A 78 -10.61 5.47 8.55
CA THR A 78 -9.59 6.18 9.34
C THR A 78 -8.24 6.23 8.61
N ALA A 79 -7.87 5.14 7.94
CA ALA A 79 -6.65 5.11 7.13
C ALA A 79 -6.70 6.15 5.99
N LEU A 80 -7.85 6.26 5.32
CA LEU A 80 -8.08 7.22 4.24
C LEU A 80 -8.09 8.66 4.73
N ASP A 81 -8.76 8.95 5.84
CA ASP A 81 -8.81 10.28 6.46
C ASP A 81 -7.44 10.77 6.94
N MET A 82 -6.53 9.84 7.29
CA MET A 82 -5.16 10.19 7.68
C MET A 82 -4.26 10.61 6.51
N TRP A 83 -4.56 10.15 5.29
CA TRP A 83 -3.72 10.38 4.11
C TRP A 83 -4.21 11.53 3.23
N MET A 84 -5.43 12.00 3.45
CA MET A 84 -6.07 13.09 2.72
C MET A 84 -6.13 14.35 3.56
#